data_AF-A0A924Z720-F1
#
_entry.id   AF-A0A924Z720-F1
#
_cell.length_a   1.000
_cell.length_b   1.000
_cell.length_c   1.000
_cell.angle_alpha   90.00
_cell.angle_beta   90.00
_cell.angle_gamma   90.00
#
_symmetry.space_group_name_H-M   'P 1'
#
loop_
_entity.id
_entity.type
_entity.pdbx_description
1 polymer ?
#
loop_
_entity_poly.entity_id
_entity_poly.type
_entity_poly.pdbx_seq_one_letter_code
_entity_poly.pdbx_strand_id
1 'polypeptide(L)' 'MSQPPHDAAAKPANFLRTLIERELQDGVYAQRQWGGSPGDAAHHAAGSADPAPVRLRFPP' A
#
# COMPACT_ATOMS: atom_id res chain seq x y z
N MET A 1 -3.65 -28.93 5.21
CA MET A 1 -4.54 -28.95 4.04
C MET A 1 -3.99 -27.96 3.02
N SER A 2 -3.30 -28.42 1.97
CA SER A 2 -2.72 -27.54 0.94
C SER A 2 -3.81 -27.07 -0.03
N GLN A 3 -3.81 -25.79 -0.36
CA GLN A 3 -4.78 -25.17 -1.26
C GLN A 3 -4.55 -25.64 -2.71
N PRO A 4 -5.61 -25.98 -3.48
CA PRO A 4 -5.46 -26.39 -4.87
C PRO A 4 -4.98 -25.22 -5.76
N PRO A 5 -4.34 -25.52 -6.90
CA PRO A 5 -3.84 -24.49 -7.81
C PRO A 5 -5.01 -23.65 -8.35
N HIS A 6 -4.87 -22.33 -8.31
CA HIS A 6 -5.83 -21.42 -8.91
C HIS A 6 -5.69 -21.47 -10.43
N ASP A 7 -6.76 -21.87 -11.12
CA ASP A 7 -6.86 -21.75 -12.57
C ASP A 7 -6.54 -20.32 -13.03
N ALA A 8 -5.65 -20.22 -14.01
CA ALA A 8 -5.11 -18.98 -14.57
C ALA A 8 -6.09 -18.27 -15.52
N ALA A 9 -7.40 -18.32 -15.22
CA ALA A 9 -8.35 -17.44 -15.88
C ALA A 9 -7.95 -15.98 -15.60
N ALA A 10 -7.92 -15.15 -16.65
CA ALA A 10 -7.55 -13.74 -16.52
C ALA A 10 -8.52 -13.04 -15.57
N LYS A 11 -8.10 -12.89 -14.31
CA LYS A 11 -8.88 -12.19 -13.29
C LYS A 11 -9.04 -10.74 -13.73
N PRO A 12 -10.23 -10.14 -13.58
CA PRO A 12 -10.40 -8.72 -13.82
C PRO A 12 -9.36 -7.92 -13.04
N ALA A 13 -8.80 -6.88 -13.66
CA ALA A 13 -7.73 -6.10 -13.05
C ALA A 13 -8.20 -5.52 -11.71
N ASN A 14 -7.38 -5.69 -10.66
CA ASN A 14 -7.68 -5.13 -9.35
C ASN A 14 -7.60 -3.60 -9.43
N PHE A 15 -8.75 -2.92 -9.36
CA PHE A 15 -8.84 -1.44 -9.40
C PHE A 15 -7.86 -0.76 -8.44
N LEU A 16 -7.68 -1.30 -7.23
CA LEU A 16 -6.73 -0.79 -6.23
C LEU A 16 -5.30 -0.71 -6.77
N ARG A 17 -4.86 -1.70 -7.55
CA ARG A 17 -3.51 -1.73 -8.11
C ARG A 17 -3.32 -0.59 -9.11
N THR A 18 -4.27 -0.41 -10.02
CA THR A 18 -4.24 0.67 -11.01
C THR A 18 -4.25 2.05 -10.36
N LEU A 19 -5.03 2.24 -9.28
CA LEU A 19 -5.05 3.50 -8.55
C LEU A 19 -3.70 3.77 -7.85
N ILE A 20 -3.16 2.77 -7.14
CA ILE A 20 -1.86 2.89 -6.46
C ILE A 20 -0.77 3.25 -7.47
N GLU A 21 -0.72 2.56 -8.62
CA GLU A 21 0.26 2.84 -9.68
C GLU A 21 0.17 4.30 -10.16
N ARG A 22 -1.04 4.80 -10.41
CA ARG A 22 -1.24 6.19 -10.80
C ARG A 22 -0.83 7.16 -9.71
N GLU A 23 -1.25 6.96 -8.46
CA GLU A 23 -0.95 7.87 -7.36
C GLU A 23 0.55 7.89 -7.01
N LEU A 24 1.26 6.79 -7.23
CA LEU A 24 2.72 6.73 -7.13
C LEU A 24 3.40 7.55 -8.23
N GLN A 25 2.89 7.50 -9.47
CA GLN A 25 3.38 8.33 -10.57
C GLN A 25 3.11 9.83 -10.33
N ASP A 26 1.90 10.15 -9.86
CA ASP A 26 1.47 11.52 -9.55
C ASP A 26 2.12 12.05 -8.25
N GLY A 27 2.78 11.18 -7.46
CA GLY A 27 3.46 11.55 -6.22
C GLY A 27 2.52 12.04 -5.11
N VAL A 28 1.25 11.64 -5.14
CA VAL A 28 0.18 12.17 -4.27
C VAL A 28 0.55 12.11 -2.78
N TYR A 29 1.27 11.06 -2.38
CA TYR A 29 1.67 10.82 -0.98
C TYR A 29 3.18 10.94 -0.74
N ALA A 30 3.95 11.52 -1.66
CA ALA A 30 5.42 11.58 -1.57
C ALA A 30 5.95 12.33 -0.33
N GLN A 31 5.17 13.27 0.21
CA GLN A 31 5.53 14.04 1.42
C GLN A 31 4.85 13.53 2.68
N ARG A 32 4.15 12.39 2.63
CA ARG A 32 3.46 11.85 3.80
C ARG A 32 4.47 11.44 4.86
N GLN A 33 4.18 11.76 6.11
CA GLN A 33 5.00 11.36 7.25
C GLN A 33 4.52 10.04 7.85
N TRP A 34 5.46 9.28 8.41
CA TRP A 34 5.22 8.01 9.08
C TRP A 34 5.91 7.95 10.45
N GLY A 35 5.10 7.74 11.49
CA GLY A 35 5.53 7.69 12.90
C GLY A 35 6.29 6.43 13.34
N GLY A 36 6.53 5.47 12.44
CA GLY A 36 7.22 4.20 12.75
C GLY A 36 6.27 3.04 13.05
N SER A 37 5.12 3.30 13.67
CA SER A 37 4.12 2.31 14.09
C SER A 37 2.68 2.76 13.80
N PRO A 38 1.68 1.86 13.82
CA PRO A 38 0.28 2.27 13.77
C PRO A 38 -0.04 3.27 14.89
N GLY A 39 -0.72 4.35 14.55
CA GLY A 39 -1.11 5.39 15.50
C GLY A 39 -2.08 6.39 14.86
N ASP A 40 -2.31 7.49 15.55
CA ASP A 40 -3.18 8.56 15.07
C ASP A 40 -2.43 9.55 14.16
N ALA A 41 -3.15 10.60 13.74
CA ALA A 41 -2.59 11.64 12.89
C ALA A 41 -1.42 12.38 13.56
N ALA A 42 -1.48 12.63 14.87
CA ALA A 42 -0.43 13.35 15.60
C ALA A 42 0.85 12.50 15.69
N HIS A 43 0.71 11.20 15.94
CA HIS A 43 1.81 10.25 15.92
C HIS A 43 2.51 10.22 14.56
N HIS A 44 1.75 10.20 13.47
CA HIS A 44 2.32 10.20 12.12
C HIS A 44 2.92 11.55 11.73
N ALA A 45 2.31 12.67 12.13
CA ALA A 45 2.83 14.01 11.86
C ALA A 45 4.17 14.28 12.55
N ALA A 46 4.43 13.64 13.70
CA ALA A 46 5.71 13.68 14.40
C ALA A 46 6.79 12.78 13.76
N GLY A 47 6.44 11.98 12.76
CA GLY A 47 7.34 11.06 12.06
C GLY A 47 8.18 11.71 10.96
N SER A 48 9.15 10.93 10.45
CA SER A 48 9.89 11.30 9.24
C SER A 48 9.04 11.08 7.99
N ALA A 49 9.53 11.54 6.82
CA ALA A 49 8.95 11.11 5.54
C ALA A 49 8.84 9.58 5.48
N ASP A 50 7.73 9.05 4.95
CA ASP A 50 7.51 7.61 4.87
C ASP A 50 8.48 6.99 3.86
N PRO A 51 9.37 6.07 4.28
CA PRO A 51 10.27 5.40 3.36
C PRO A 51 9.55 4.39 2.45
N ALA A 52 8.34 3.94 2.83
CA ALA A 52 7.58 2.97 2.07
C ALA A 52 6.63 3.68 1.09
N PRO A 53 6.72 3.40 -0.24
CA PRO A 53 5.79 3.99 -1.22
C PRO A 53 4.36 3.48 -1.03
N VAL A 54 4.18 2.26 -0.53
CA VAL A 54 2.87 1.69 -0.21
C VAL A 54 2.96 0.80 1.03
N ARG A 55 1.94 0.88 1.90
CA ARG A 55 1.81 0.03 3.09
C ARG A 55 0.63 -0.92 2.94
N LEU A 56 0.92 -2.18 2.66
CA LEU A 56 -0.07 -3.25 2.56
C LEU A 56 -0.22 -3.93 3.92
N ARG A 57 -1.46 -4.10 4.37
CA ARG A 57 -1.82 -4.74 5.64
C ARG A 57 -2.02 -6.26 5.53
N PHE A 58 -1.77 -6.82 4.36
CA PHE A 58 -1.83 -8.27 4.12
C PHE A 58 -0.41 -8.80 3.98
N PRO A 59 -0.05 -9.89 4.68
CA PRO A 59 1.19 -10.59 4.39
C PRO A 59 1.15 -11.12 2.94
N PRO A 60 2.31 -11.23 2.26
CA PRO A 60 2.39 -11.81 0.91
C PRO A 60 1.95 -13.27 0.90
#